data_AF-A0A2A2H5S9-F1
#
_entry.id   AF-A0A2A2H5S9-F1
#
_cell.length_a   1.000
_cell.length_b   1.000
_cell.length_c   1.000
_cell.angle_alpha   90.00
_cell.angle_beta   90.00
_cell.angle_gamma   90.00
#
_symmetry.space_group_name_H-M   'P 1'
#
loop_
_entity.id
_entity.type
_entity.pdbx_description
1 polymer ?
#
loop_
_entity_poly.entity_id
_entity_poly.type
_entity_poly.pdbx_seq_one_letter_code
_entity_poly.pdbx_strand_id
1 'polypeptide(L)'
;MVIGVAIVGLFSGVLNDQSANYSTESKVVQSPSQPDNGQVASEPKAKAKVRKDVLVVTARCSCSCYRDYKLHDPSWINYCPVCHRHGTLIFEKTSDCPEGMIRCTCCDADFCAVHGKEHVYRHPTYLVPA
;
A
#
# COMPACT_ATOMS: atom_id res chain seq x y z
N MET A 1 -13.77 -52.50 41.99
CA MET A 1 -14.71 -51.39 41.68
C MET A 1 -13.88 -50.12 41.73
N VAL A 2 -13.38 -49.69 40.57
CA VAL A 2 -12.26 -48.74 40.45
C VAL A 2 -12.81 -47.40 39.94
N ILE A 3 -12.72 -46.41 40.83
CA ILE A 3 -12.48 -44.97 40.67
C ILE A 3 -12.92 -44.31 39.35
N GLY A 4 -13.80 -43.31 39.50
CA GLY A 4 -14.49 -42.58 38.46
C GLY A 4 -13.68 -41.58 37.64
N VAL A 5 -13.99 -41.58 36.34
CA VAL A 5 -14.27 -40.46 35.42
C VAL A 5 -13.37 -39.22 35.49
N ALA A 6 -12.45 -39.14 34.52
CA ALA A 6 -11.86 -37.88 34.07
C ALA A 6 -12.81 -37.19 33.07
N ILE A 7 -13.29 -35.99 33.39
CA ILE A 7 -14.05 -35.14 32.47
C ILE A 7 -13.05 -34.32 31.66
N VAL A 8 -12.98 -34.60 30.35
CA VAL A 8 -12.23 -33.83 29.36
C VAL A 8 -13.01 -32.55 29.08
N GLY A 9 -12.49 -31.41 29.53
CA GLY A 9 -13.02 -30.09 29.20
C GLY A 9 -12.71 -29.72 27.75
N LEU A 10 -13.71 -29.76 26.88
CA LEU A 10 -13.69 -29.11 25.57
C LEU A 10 -14.50 -27.81 25.70
N PHE A 11 -13.82 -26.70 25.96
CA PHE A 11 -14.41 -25.38 25.75
C PHE A 11 -14.10 -24.95 24.33
N SER A 12 -15.17 -24.90 23.52
CA SER A 12 -15.22 -24.33 22.19
C SER A 12 -14.72 -22.88 22.21
N GLY A 13 -13.78 -22.58 21.32
CA GLY A 13 -13.26 -21.24 21.09
C GLY A 13 -14.36 -20.31 20.56
N VAL A 14 -14.52 -19.18 21.24
CA VAL A 14 -15.16 -17.98 20.71
C VAL A 14 -14.03 -17.10 20.15
N LEU A 15 -13.96 -17.00 18.83
CA LEU A 15 -13.15 -15.97 18.15
C LEU A 15 -13.93 -14.67 18.22
N ASN A 16 -13.39 -13.70 18.97
CA ASN A 16 -13.85 -12.32 18.95
C ASN A 16 -12.79 -11.47 18.23
N ASP A 17 -13.26 -10.66 17.29
CA ASP A 17 -12.52 -9.74 16.43
C ASP A 17 -11.55 -8.82 17.19
N GLN A 18 -10.35 -8.64 16.64
CA GLN A 18 -9.56 -7.41 16.81
C GLN A 18 -8.51 -7.25 15.71
N SER A 19 -8.85 -6.37 14.76
CA SER A 19 -7.97 -5.46 14.01
C SER A 19 -6.58 -5.96 13.58
N ALA A 20 -6.44 -6.19 12.27
CA ALA A 20 -5.16 -6.40 11.61
C ALA A 20 -4.21 -5.21 11.77
N ASN A 21 -3.24 -5.33 12.68
CA ASN A 21 -2.01 -4.56 12.66
C ASN A 21 -0.98 -5.33 11.81
N TYR A 22 -0.76 -4.89 10.57
CA TYR A 22 0.36 -5.40 9.77
C TYR A 22 1.61 -4.58 10.06
N SER A 23 2.38 -5.03 11.05
CA SER A 23 3.79 -4.68 11.22
C SER A 23 4.61 -5.86 10.72
N THR A 24 5.32 -5.72 9.60
CA THR A 24 6.40 -6.64 9.25
C THR A 24 7.75 -6.03 9.60
N GLU A 25 8.24 -6.38 10.79
CA GLU A 25 9.66 -6.49 11.04
C GLU A 25 10.20 -7.69 10.25
N SER A 26 11.32 -7.52 9.56
CA SER A 26 12.09 -8.63 8.99
C SER A 26 13.58 -8.38 9.18
N LYS A 27 14.06 -9.00 10.27
CA LYS A 27 15.39 -9.47 10.63
C LYS A 27 16.57 -9.08 9.71
N VAL A 28 17.43 -8.22 10.24
CA VAL A 28 18.74 -7.83 9.71
C VAL A 28 19.75 -8.98 9.88
N VAL A 29 20.39 -9.41 8.80
CA VAL A 29 21.69 -10.13 8.83
C VAL A 29 22.77 -9.11 8.43
N GLN A 30 23.68 -8.80 9.35
CA GLN A 30 24.79 -7.86 9.17
C GLN A 30 26.08 -8.57 8.72
N SER A 31 26.87 -7.93 7.85
CA SER A 31 28.35 -7.77 7.93
C SER A 31 28.96 -7.27 6.59
N PRO A 32 30.18 -6.66 6.55
CA PRO A 32 30.69 -5.58 7.41
C PRO A 32 31.44 -4.44 6.65
N SER A 33 31.59 -3.31 7.36
CA SER A 33 32.60 -2.22 7.29
C SER A 33 32.73 -1.31 6.06
N GLN A 34 32.54 0.00 6.26
CA GLN A 34 33.53 1.10 6.08
C GLN A 34 32.89 2.47 6.46
N PRO A 35 33.71 3.52 6.78
CA PRO A 35 33.57 4.32 8.00
C PRO A 35 32.83 5.67 7.86
N ASP A 36 32.63 6.26 9.04
CA ASP A 36 31.91 7.46 9.44
C ASP A 36 32.25 8.76 8.67
N ASN A 37 31.18 9.55 8.41
CA ASN A 37 31.08 11.01 8.44
C ASN A 37 30.44 11.63 7.18
N GLY A 38 29.11 11.79 7.25
CA GLY A 38 28.30 12.48 6.25
C GLY A 38 26.86 11.95 6.27
N GLN A 39 25.91 12.73 6.79
CA GLN A 39 24.49 12.43 6.67
C GLN A 39 24.07 12.52 5.19
N VAL A 40 24.23 11.44 4.44
CA VAL A 40 23.54 11.26 3.16
C VAL A 40 22.11 10.93 3.52
N ALA A 41 21.22 11.94 3.45
CA ALA A 41 19.80 11.74 3.59
C ALA A 41 19.37 10.63 2.62
N SER A 42 18.93 9.48 3.16
CA SER A 42 18.40 8.38 2.36
C SER A 42 17.33 8.94 1.42
N GLU A 43 17.45 8.66 0.12
CA GLU A 43 16.52 9.18 -0.89
C GLU A 43 15.07 9.02 -0.43
N PRO A 44 14.20 10.04 -0.63
CA PRO A 44 12.80 9.93 -0.28
C PRO A 44 12.22 8.70 -0.98
N LYS A 45 11.55 7.83 -0.23
CA LYS A 45 10.92 6.62 -0.78
C LYS A 45 9.46 6.89 -1.09
N ALA A 46 8.95 6.23 -2.11
CA ALA A 46 7.54 6.28 -2.42
C ALA A 46 6.69 5.76 -1.24
N LYS A 47 5.62 6.47 -0.89
CA LYS A 47 4.80 6.27 0.31
C LYS A 47 3.42 6.89 0.10
N ALA A 48 2.44 6.50 0.89
CA ALA A 48 1.12 7.13 0.89
C ALA A 48 0.57 7.35 2.30
N LYS A 49 -0.31 8.33 2.42
CA LYS A 49 -1.08 8.60 3.64
C LYS A 49 -2.52 8.91 3.25
N VAL A 50 -3.44 8.16 3.82
CA VAL A 50 -4.87 8.46 3.75
C VAL A 50 -5.23 9.49 4.82
N ARG A 51 -5.95 10.54 4.43
CA ARG A 51 -6.49 11.57 5.33
C ARG A 51 -7.96 11.78 4.98
N LYS A 52 -8.87 11.28 5.82
CA LYS A 52 -10.32 11.25 5.52
C LYS A 52 -10.53 10.54 4.16
N ASP A 53 -11.09 11.24 3.19
CA ASP A 53 -11.38 10.75 1.84
C ASP A 53 -10.32 11.17 0.81
N VAL A 54 -9.13 11.57 1.24
CA VAL A 54 -8.02 11.99 0.37
C VAL A 54 -6.84 11.04 0.53
N LEU A 55 -6.29 10.59 -0.59
CA LEU A 55 -5.07 9.81 -0.69
C LEU A 55 -3.92 10.72 -1.14
N VAL A 56 -3.00 11.01 -0.22
CA VAL A 56 -1.77 11.74 -0.53
C VAL A 56 -0.67 10.71 -0.80
N VAL A 57 -0.06 10.77 -1.97
CA VAL A 57 0.99 9.83 -2.38
C VAL A 57 2.27 10.58 -2.67
N THR A 58 3.41 9.99 -2.35
CA THR A 58 4.72 10.36 -2.88
C THR A 58 5.15 9.19 -3.76
N ALA A 59 5.30 9.37 -5.06
CA ALA A 59 5.56 8.27 -5.99
C ALA A 59 6.28 8.75 -7.26
N ARG A 60 6.81 7.80 -8.05
CA ARG A 60 7.33 8.09 -9.39
C ARG A 60 6.27 7.82 -10.43
N CYS A 61 6.39 8.45 -11.60
CA CYS A 61 5.46 8.24 -12.69
C CYS A 61 5.68 6.87 -13.33
N SER A 62 4.66 6.02 -13.30
CA SER A 62 4.60 4.72 -13.97
C SER A 62 3.97 4.77 -15.39
N CYS A 63 3.23 5.82 -15.74
CA CYS A 63 2.53 5.90 -17.05
C CYS A 63 3.33 6.56 -18.19
N SER A 64 4.64 6.77 -18.01
CA SER A 64 5.55 7.40 -18.99
C SER A 64 5.16 8.82 -19.45
N CYS A 65 4.25 9.50 -18.75
CA CYS A 65 3.89 10.90 -19.06
C CYS A 65 4.95 11.90 -18.55
N TYR A 66 5.72 11.53 -17.52
CA TYR A 66 6.95 12.22 -17.14
C TYR A 66 8.18 11.48 -17.67
N ARG A 67 9.23 12.23 -18.03
CA ARG A 67 10.52 11.70 -18.49
C ARG A 67 11.66 11.87 -17.48
N ASP A 68 11.40 12.51 -16.35
CA ASP A 68 12.43 12.86 -15.36
C ASP A 68 12.60 11.80 -14.26
N TYR A 69 11.67 10.84 -14.15
CA TYR A 69 11.65 9.75 -13.18
C TYR A 69 11.83 10.23 -11.72
N LYS A 70 11.33 11.44 -11.43
CA LYS A 70 11.39 12.05 -10.11
C LYS A 70 10.21 11.64 -9.25
N LEU A 71 10.34 11.89 -7.95
CA LEU A 71 9.25 11.75 -7.01
C LEU A 71 8.37 12.98 -7.05
N HIS A 72 7.07 12.74 -7.09
CA HIS A 72 6.03 13.76 -7.00
C HIS A 72 5.10 13.41 -5.86
N ASP A 73 4.45 14.43 -5.31
CA ASP A 73 3.60 14.34 -4.13
C ASP A 73 2.13 14.75 -4.39
N PRO A 74 1.43 14.13 -5.36
CA PRO A 74 0.04 14.51 -5.65
C PRO A 74 -0.94 13.99 -4.58
N SER A 75 -2.11 14.62 -4.58
CA SER A 75 -3.27 14.26 -3.77
C SER A 75 -4.47 13.91 -4.65
N TRP A 76 -5.14 12.81 -4.30
CA TRP A 76 -6.29 12.28 -5.02
C TRP A 76 -7.47 12.09 -4.09
N ILE A 77 -8.69 12.31 -4.57
CA ILE A 77 -9.89 11.85 -3.87
C ILE A 77 -9.87 10.32 -3.84
N ASN A 78 -10.19 9.71 -2.71
CA ASN A 78 -10.34 8.26 -2.55
C ASN A 78 -11.65 7.79 -3.21
N TYR A 79 -11.73 7.96 -4.52
CA TYR A 79 -12.86 7.63 -5.39
C TYR A 79 -12.34 6.97 -6.66
N CYS A 80 -12.78 5.74 -6.93
CA CYS A 80 -12.45 5.05 -8.16
C CYS A 80 -13.40 5.49 -9.28
N PRO A 81 -12.89 6.10 -10.37
CA PRO A 81 -13.73 6.59 -11.46
C PRO A 81 -14.20 5.47 -12.41
N VAL A 82 -13.65 4.26 -12.30
CA VAL A 82 -14.02 3.09 -13.11
C VAL A 82 -15.25 2.38 -12.53
N CYS A 83 -15.27 2.13 -11.22
CA CYS A 83 -16.39 1.47 -10.55
C CYS A 83 -17.28 2.41 -9.72
N HIS A 84 -16.95 3.70 -9.70
CA HIS A 84 -17.68 4.77 -9.02
C HIS A 84 -17.84 4.59 -7.50
N ARG A 85 -16.86 3.97 -6.82
CA ARG A 85 -16.88 3.73 -5.37
C ARG A 85 -15.87 4.59 -4.64
N HIS A 86 -16.25 5.04 -3.45
CA HIS A 86 -15.37 5.74 -2.52
C HIS A 86 -14.68 4.77 -1.55
N GLY A 87 -13.52 5.14 -1.02
CA GLY A 87 -12.82 4.36 -0.01
C GLY A 87 -12.10 3.12 -0.53
N THR A 88 -12.03 2.93 -1.86
CA THR A 88 -11.50 1.70 -2.49
C THR A 88 -10.09 1.88 -3.04
N LEU A 89 -9.53 3.09 -3.09
CA LEU A 89 -8.20 3.32 -3.60
C LEU A 89 -7.15 3.06 -2.52
N ILE A 90 -6.18 2.21 -2.84
CA ILE A 90 -5.00 1.95 -2.02
C ILE A 90 -3.74 2.26 -2.81
N PHE A 91 -2.68 2.63 -2.11
CA PHE A 91 -1.36 2.75 -2.72
C PHE A 91 -0.60 1.44 -2.54
N GLU A 92 -0.03 0.94 -3.63
CA GLU A 92 0.74 -0.29 -3.66
C GLU A 92 2.13 -0.03 -4.24
N LYS A 93 3.12 -0.68 -3.64
CA LYS A 93 4.49 -0.69 -4.13
C LYS A 93 5.07 -2.08 -3.92
N THR A 94 5.45 -2.71 -5.02
CA THR A 94 6.07 -4.05 -5.04
C THR A 94 7.49 -3.95 -5.62
N SER A 95 8.24 -5.06 -5.59
CA SER A 95 9.53 -5.15 -6.30
C SER A 95 9.38 -4.90 -7.80
N ASP A 96 8.25 -5.33 -8.36
CA ASP A 96 7.98 -5.29 -9.79
C ASP A 96 7.39 -3.93 -10.23
N CYS A 97 6.90 -3.14 -9.27
CA CYS A 97 6.49 -1.75 -9.46
C CYS A 97 7.16 -0.83 -8.41
N PRO A 98 8.46 -0.54 -8.58
CA PRO A 98 9.22 0.30 -7.64
C PRO A 98 8.78 1.77 -7.62
N GLU A 99 8.08 2.23 -8.67
CA GLU A 99 7.51 3.56 -8.83
C GLU A 99 6.36 3.80 -7.84
N GLY A 100 5.59 2.74 -7.58
CA GLY A 100 4.33 2.76 -6.85
C GLY A 100 3.14 3.10 -7.74
N MET A 101 1.99 2.50 -7.44
CA MET A 101 0.73 2.68 -8.17
C MET A 101 -0.45 2.79 -7.21
N ILE A 102 -1.55 3.34 -7.70
CA ILE A 102 -2.81 3.38 -6.97
C ILE A 102 -3.71 2.30 -7.57
N ARG A 103 -4.17 1.36 -6.74
CA ARG A 103 -5.05 0.27 -7.16
C ARG A 103 -6.42 0.40 -6.50
N CYS A 104 -7.47 0.07 -7.24
CA CYS A 104 -8.81 -0.06 -6.68
C CYS A 104 -9.05 -1.48 -6.14
N THR A 105 -9.33 -1.62 -4.85
CA THR A 105 -9.60 -2.93 -4.21
C THR A 105 -10.90 -3.60 -4.67
N CYS A 106 -11.80 -2.87 -5.35
CA CYS A 106 -13.10 -3.39 -5.79
C CYS A 106 -13.13 -3.86 -7.24
N CYS A 107 -12.44 -3.19 -8.16
CA CYS A 107 -12.48 -3.50 -9.59
C CYS A 107 -11.10 -3.76 -10.20
N ASP A 108 -10.05 -3.74 -9.38
CA ASP A 108 -8.67 -4.00 -9.78
C ASP A 108 -8.11 -3.03 -10.82
N ALA A 109 -8.74 -1.87 -10.97
CA ALA A 109 -8.22 -0.81 -11.83
C ALA A 109 -6.93 -0.22 -11.22
N ASP A 110 -5.88 -0.18 -12.04
CA ASP A 110 -4.57 0.37 -11.70
C ASP A 110 -4.40 1.75 -12.30
N PHE A 111 -3.91 2.68 -11.48
CA PHE A 111 -3.68 4.07 -11.86
C PHE A 111 -2.25 4.48 -11.54
N CYS A 112 -1.71 5.34 -12.40
CA CYS A 112 -0.45 6.01 -12.13
C CYS A 112 -0.59 6.88 -10.89
N ALA A 113 0.25 6.66 -9.88
CA ALA A 113 0.22 7.43 -8.65
C ALA A 113 0.50 8.93 -8.86
N VAL A 114 1.23 9.28 -9.93
CA VAL A 114 1.61 10.67 -10.23
C VAL A 114 0.57 11.43 -11.05
N HIS A 115 -0.01 10.81 -12.07
CA HIS A 115 -0.94 11.46 -13.00
C HIS A 115 -2.39 11.05 -12.83
N GLY A 116 -2.67 10.04 -12.02
CA GLY A 116 -4.00 9.45 -11.87
C GLY A 116 -4.50 8.73 -13.12
N LYS A 117 -3.67 8.60 -14.17
CA LYS A 117 -4.03 7.93 -15.43
C LYS A 117 -4.15 6.43 -15.21
N GLU A 118 -5.28 5.85 -15.61
CA GLU A 118 -5.50 4.41 -15.64
C GLU A 118 -4.49 3.71 -16.58
N HIS A 119 -3.97 2.56 -16.15
CA HIS A 119 -3.03 1.73 -16.90
C HIS A 119 -3.73 0.89 -17.98
N VAL A 120 -4.55 1.54 -18.80
CA VAL A 120 -5.18 0.94 -19.98
C VAL A 120 -4.76 1.67 -21.25
N TYR A 121 -4.65 0.92 -22.36
CA TYR A 121 -4.21 1.47 -23.63
C TYR A 121 -5.27 2.33 -24.31
N ARG A 122 -6.55 1.95 -24.22
CA ARG A 122 -7.67 2.63 -24.89
C ARG A 122 -8.56 3.32 -23.86
N HIS A 123 -8.87 4.59 -24.12
CA HIS A 123 -9.80 5.41 -23.33
C HIS A 123 -9.53 5.37 -21.82
N PRO A 124 -8.32 5.75 -21.36
CA PRO A 124 -7.99 5.71 -19.94
C PRO A 124 -8.85 6.69 -19.16
N THR A 125 -9.32 6.23 -18.01
CA THR A 125 -9.95 7.08 -17.01
C THR A 125 -8.87 7.74 -16.14
N TYR A 126 -9.23 8.84 -15.47
CA TYR A 126 -8.31 9.57 -14.60
C TYR A 126 -8.89 9.73 -13.20
N LEU A 127 -8.04 9.60 -12.19
CA LEU A 127 -8.38 9.94 -10.81
C LEU A 127 -8.75 11.43 -10.70
N VAL A 128 -9.57 11.74 -9.70
CA VAL A 128 -9.99 13.11 -9.39
C VAL A 128 -8.98 13.73 -8.42
N PRO A 129 -8.30 14.84 -8.78
CA PRO A 129 -7.42 15.57 -7.86
C PRO A 129 -8.18 16.04 -6.62
N ALA A 130 -7.52 16.01 -5.46
CA ALA A 130 -8.05 16.51 -4.18
C ALA A 130 -7.52 17.90 -3.83
#